data_AF-A0A1S3X3T7-F1
#
_entry.id   AF-A0A1S3X3T7-F1
#
_cell.length_a   1.000
_cell.length_b   1.000
_cell.length_c   1.000
_cell.angle_alpha   90.00
_cell.angle_beta   90.00
_cell.angle_gamma   90.00
#
_symmetry.space_group_name_H-M   'P 1'
#
loop_
_entity.id
_entity.type
_entity.pdbx_description
1 polymer ?
#
loop_
_entity_poly.entity_id
_entity_poly.type
_entity_poly.pdbx_seq_one_letter_code
_entity_poly.pdbx_strand_id
1 'polypeptide(L)'
;LADAGIPMRDLVTSCSAGYLNSTPLLDLNYLEDSAGGPDVTVGILPKLDKVTLLQMDAKLPMDIFENVMQLAVEGCKAVESHIREILLENTKKLEIRRGV
;
A
#
# COMPACT_ATOMS: atom_id res chain seq x y z
N LEU A 1 -4.04 -6.29 -13.74
CA LEU A 1 -2.84 -6.18 -14.60
C LEU A 1 -2.02 -7.46 -14.57
N ALA A 2 -1.52 -7.87 -13.40
CA ALA A 2 -0.73 -9.11 -13.25
C ALA A 2 -1.48 -10.36 -13.75
N ASP A 3 -2.76 -10.52 -13.38
CA ASP A 3 -3.59 -11.65 -13.83
C ASP A 3 -3.85 -11.67 -15.35
N ALA A 4 -3.87 -10.50 -15.99
CA ALA A 4 -4.02 -10.38 -17.44
C ALA A 4 -2.70 -10.67 -18.21
N GLY A 5 -1.60 -10.95 -17.51
CA GLY A 5 -0.29 -11.20 -18.12
C GLY A 5 0.37 -9.96 -18.73
N ILE A 6 -0.04 -8.76 -18.34
CA ILE A 6 0.55 -7.52 -18.84
C ILE A 6 1.92 -7.32 -18.19
N PRO A 7 3.00 -7.14 -18.97
CA PRO A 7 4.33 -6.94 -18.40
C PRO A 7 4.38 -5.62 -17.61
N MET A 8 4.72 -5.73 -16.32
CA MET A 8 4.88 -4.61 -15.40
C MET A 8 6.31 -4.56 -14.87
N ARG A 9 6.82 -3.37 -14.56
CA ARG A 9 8.17 -3.21 -13.97
C ARG A 9 8.23 -3.75 -12.55
N ASP A 10 7.18 -3.52 -11.77
CA ASP A 10 7.02 -4.02 -10.42
C ASP A 10 5.52 -4.04 -10.05
N LEU A 11 5.18 -4.73 -8.96
CA LEU A 11 3.85 -4.64 -8.36
C LEU A 11 3.73 -3.29 -7.65
N VAL A 12 2.74 -2.50 -8.06
CA VAL A 12 2.42 -1.25 -7.36
C VAL A 12 1.50 -1.60 -6.19
N THR A 13 1.88 -1.17 -4.99
CA THR A 13 1.07 -1.30 -3.77
C THR A 13 0.87 0.06 -3.14
N SER A 14 -0.33 0.29 -2.62
CA SER A 14 -0.68 1.52 -1.92
C SER A 14 -1.30 1.23 -0.58
N CYS A 15 -1.00 2.07 0.39
CA CYS A 15 -1.56 2.02 1.73
C CYS A 15 -1.75 3.45 2.24
N SER A 16 -2.82 3.65 2.99
CA SER A 16 -3.14 4.92 3.62
C SER A 16 -2.74 4.85 5.09
N ALA A 17 -2.18 5.91 5.62
CA ALA A 17 -1.92 6.07 7.04
C ALA A 17 -2.49 7.40 7.50
N GLY A 18 -2.94 7.48 8.74
CA GLY A 18 -3.45 8.73 9.30
C GLY A 18 -2.92 9.00 10.67
N TYR A 19 -3.30 10.15 11.21
CA TYR A 19 -2.89 10.57 12.54
C TYR A 19 -4.11 10.95 13.38
N LEU A 20 -4.41 10.14 14.39
CA LEU A 20 -5.57 10.35 15.27
C LEU A 20 -5.13 10.27 16.73
N ASN A 21 -5.61 11.19 17.57
CA ASN A 21 -5.33 11.21 19.02
C ASN A 21 -3.82 11.10 19.35
N SER A 22 -2.99 11.84 18.61
CA SER A 22 -1.52 11.80 18.73
C SER A 22 -0.85 10.46 18.41
N THR A 23 -1.54 9.58 17.68
CA THR A 23 -1.05 8.25 17.33
C THR A 23 -1.15 8.05 15.81
N PRO A 24 -0.05 7.63 15.14
CA PRO A 24 -0.12 7.26 13.74
C PRO A 24 -0.82 5.90 13.59
N LEU A 25 -1.78 5.83 12.70
CA LEU A 25 -2.58 4.64 12.40
C LEU A 25 -2.31 4.22 10.96
N LEU A 26 -2.17 2.91 10.75
CA LEU A 26 -2.00 2.32 9.43
C LEU A 26 -3.36 1.77 8.95
N ASP A 27 -3.68 2.01 7.68
CA ASP A 27 -4.89 1.56 7.01
C ASP A 27 -6.17 2.08 7.68
N LEU A 28 -6.40 3.40 7.54
CA LEU A 28 -7.57 4.06 8.13
C LEU A 28 -8.88 3.48 7.60
N ASN A 29 -9.82 3.26 8.51
CA ASN A 29 -11.20 2.96 8.14
C ASN A 29 -12.02 4.24 7.92
N TYR A 30 -13.23 4.08 7.37
CA TYR A 30 -14.13 5.20 7.08
C TYR A 30 -14.47 6.07 8.31
N LEU A 31 -14.57 5.48 9.50
CA LEU A 31 -14.90 6.22 10.73
C LEU A 31 -13.71 7.06 11.21
N GLU A 32 -12.50 6.53 11.10
CA GLU A 32 -11.25 7.21 11.44
C GLU A 32 -10.96 8.37 10.48
N ASP A 33 -11.18 8.14 9.19
CA ASP A 33 -11.07 9.16 8.14
C ASP A 33 -12.12 10.27 8.33
N SER A 34 -13.37 9.88 8.60
CA SER A 34 -14.46 10.83 8.88
C SER A 34 -14.29 11.63 10.18
N ALA A 35 -13.37 11.21 11.07
CA ALA A 35 -13.05 11.97 12.27
C ALA A 35 -12.29 13.27 11.97
N GLY A 36 -11.89 13.49 10.70
CA GLY A 36 -11.23 14.70 10.24
C GLY A 36 -9.76 14.77 10.66
N GLY A 37 -9.16 13.62 10.98
CA GLY A 37 -7.71 13.49 11.11
C GLY A 37 -7.04 13.61 9.75
N PRO A 38 -5.77 14.04 9.69
CA PRO A 38 -5.04 14.06 8.44
C PRO A 38 -4.71 12.63 7.98
N ASP A 39 -4.85 12.40 6.69
CA ASP A 39 -4.55 11.15 6.02
C ASP A 39 -3.43 11.36 5.00
N VAL A 40 -2.62 10.32 4.80
CA VAL A 40 -1.52 10.27 3.84
C VAL A 40 -1.61 8.94 3.12
N THR A 41 -1.89 9.00 1.83
CA THR A 41 -1.95 7.84 0.95
C THR A 41 -0.67 7.77 0.12
N VAL A 42 0.06 6.67 0.25
CA VAL A 42 1.31 6.44 -0.47
C VAL A 42 1.16 5.21 -1.36
N GLY A 43 1.60 5.33 -2.61
CA GLY A 43 1.79 4.22 -3.54
C GLY A 43 3.27 4.05 -3.85
N ILE A 44 3.79 2.84 -3.73
CA ILE A 44 5.19 2.50 -3.98
C ILE A 44 5.35 1.36 -5.00
N LEU A 45 6.54 1.32 -5.60
CA LEU A 45 7.13 0.19 -6.30
C LEU A 45 8.12 -0.48 -5.32
N PRO A 46 7.73 -1.52 -4.57
CA PRO A 46 8.49 -2.05 -3.43
C PRO A 46 9.89 -2.54 -3.78
N LYS A 47 10.11 -3.12 -4.98
CA LYS A 47 11.44 -3.59 -5.41
C LYS A 47 12.37 -2.46 -5.82
N LEU A 48 11.80 -1.37 -6.34
CA LEU A 48 12.57 -0.20 -6.75
C LEU A 48 12.72 0.82 -5.63
N ASP A 49 11.98 0.62 -4.52
CA ASP A 49 11.86 1.54 -3.39
C ASP A 49 11.52 2.97 -3.84
N LYS A 50 10.62 3.08 -4.83
CA LYS A 50 10.19 4.35 -5.42
C LYS A 50 8.74 4.63 -5.12
N VAL A 51 8.47 5.83 -4.63
CA VAL A 51 7.12 6.37 -4.49
C VAL A 51 6.59 6.75 -5.88
N THR A 52 5.44 6.19 -6.26
CA THR A 52 4.72 6.51 -7.50
C THR A 52 3.55 7.45 -7.28
N LEU A 53 2.96 7.42 -6.08
CA LEU A 53 1.83 8.24 -5.71
C LEU A 53 2.03 8.72 -4.27
N LEU A 54 1.79 10.00 -4.05
CA LEU A 54 1.67 10.56 -2.70
C LEU A 54 0.51 11.54 -2.72
N GLN A 55 -0.47 11.29 -1.86
CA GLN A 55 -1.62 12.14 -1.65
C GLN A 55 -1.77 12.36 -0.15
N MET A 56 -2.21 13.55 0.22
CA MET A 56 -2.45 13.92 1.61
C MET A 56 -3.68 14.82 1.64
N ASP A 57 -4.62 14.53 2.52
CA ASP A 57 -5.69 15.44 2.88
C ASP A 57 -5.47 15.98 4.29
N ALA A 58 -5.88 17.24 4.49
CA ALA A 58 -5.60 18.05 5.67
C ALA A 58 -4.12 18.40 5.94
N LYS A 59 -3.91 19.19 6.99
CA LYS A 59 -2.60 19.78 7.34
C LYS A 59 -1.90 18.94 8.40
N LEU A 60 -0.65 18.58 8.14
CA LEU A 60 0.24 17.91 9.08
C LEU A 60 1.52 18.72 9.30
N PRO A 61 2.05 18.80 10.54
CA PRO A 61 3.43 19.19 10.78
C PRO A 61 4.39 18.23 10.09
N MET A 62 5.52 18.76 9.58
CA MET A 62 6.50 17.98 8.81
C MET A 62 7.04 16.77 9.60
N ASP A 63 7.29 16.95 10.90
CA ASP A 63 7.82 15.89 11.77
C ASP A 63 6.85 14.70 11.90
N ILE A 64 5.54 14.98 11.91
CA ILE A 64 4.50 13.94 12.00
C ILE A 64 4.30 13.30 10.64
N PHE A 65 4.33 14.10 9.57
CA PHE A 65 4.21 13.61 8.21
C PHE A 65 5.28 12.57 7.87
N GLU A 66 6.54 12.78 8.25
CA GLU A 66 7.62 11.82 8.00
C GLU A 66 7.34 10.46 8.66
N ASN A 67 6.89 10.49 9.92
CA ASN A 67 6.51 9.28 10.66
C ASN A 67 5.31 8.55 10.02
N VAL A 68 4.26 9.28 9.64
CA VAL A 68 3.05 8.71 9.03
C VAL A 68 3.34 8.16 7.64
N MET A 69 4.14 8.88 6.84
CA MET A 69 4.57 8.44 5.51
C MET A 69 5.39 7.17 5.61
N GLN A 70 6.34 7.09 6.56
CA GLN A 70 7.13 5.87 6.76
C GLN A 70 6.24 4.68 7.14
N LEU A 71 5.25 4.90 8.03
CA LEU A 71 4.29 3.88 8.41
C LEU A 71 3.48 3.38 7.19
N ALA A 72 3.02 4.29 6.32
CA ALA A 72 2.33 3.93 5.08
C ALA A 72 3.22 3.10 4.13
N VAL A 73 4.50 3.46 4.01
CA VAL A 73 5.48 2.72 3.19
C VAL A 73 5.70 1.31 3.74
N GLU A 74 5.82 1.16 5.05
CA GLU A 74 5.95 -0.15 5.70
C GLU A 74 4.70 -1.00 5.47
N GLY A 75 3.51 -0.41 5.59
CA GLY A 75 2.25 -1.08 5.25
C GLY A 75 2.20 -1.53 3.80
N CYS A 76 2.62 -0.69 2.85
CA CYS A 76 2.71 -1.08 1.44
C CYS A 76 3.61 -2.30 1.22
N LYS A 77 4.77 -2.36 1.91
CA LYS A 77 5.71 -3.49 1.81
C LYS A 77 5.10 -4.79 2.35
N ALA A 78 4.34 -4.71 3.44
CA ALA A 78 3.59 -5.86 3.97
C ALA A 78 2.52 -6.34 2.98
N VAL A 79 1.76 -5.42 2.38
CA VAL A 79 0.73 -5.72 1.38
C VAL A 79 1.35 -6.36 0.13
N GLU A 80 2.51 -5.89 -0.35
CA GLU A 80 3.19 -6.51 -1.49
C GLU A 80 3.55 -7.96 -1.24
N SER A 81 4.10 -8.25 -0.06
CA SER A 81 4.50 -9.61 0.30
C SER A 81 3.30 -10.56 0.24
N HIS A 82 2.15 -10.11 0.76
CA HIS A 82 0.92 -10.89 0.75
C HIS A 82 0.33 -11.06 -0.66
N ILE A 83 0.25 -9.99 -1.45
CA ILE A 83 -0.23 -10.05 -2.85
C ILE A 83 0.66 -10.98 -3.68
N ARG A 84 1.97 -10.90 -3.50
CA ARG A 84 2.97 -11.73 -4.19
C ARG A 84 2.77 -13.21 -3.89
N GLU A 85 2.53 -13.57 -2.63
CA GLU A 85 2.25 -14.95 -2.22
C GLU A 85 1.00 -15.49 -2.92
N ILE A 86 -0.11 -14.74 -2.87
CA ILE A 86 -1.38 -15.13 -3.50
C ILE A 86 -1.23 -15.25 -5.02
N LEU A 87 -0.50 -14.34 -5.67
CA LEU A 87 -0.25 -14.40 -7.11
C LEU A 87 0.50 -15.67 -7.51
N LEU A 88 1.53 -16.05 -6.75
CA LEU A 88 2.28 -17.28 -6.99
C LEU A 88 1.42 -18.52 -6.80
N GLU A 89 0.60 -18.57 -5.76
CA GLU A 89 -0.31 -19.68 -5.51
C GLU A 89 -1.35 -19.82 -6.62
N ASN A 90 -1.96 -18.72 -7.06
CA ASN A 90 -2.93 -18.71 -8.15
C ASN A 90 -2.30 -19.14 -9.48
N THR A 91 -1.06 -18.73 -9.74
CA THR A 91 -0.34 -19.14 -10.95
C THR A 91 -0.10 -20.65 -10.97
N LYS A 92 0.32 -21.25 -9.85
CA LYS A 92 0.46 -22.72 -9.72
C LYS A 92 -0.87 -23.45 -9.91
N LYS A 93 -1.96 -22.95 -9.33
CA LYS A 93 -3.31 -23.52 -9.53
C LYS A 93 -3.77 -23.43 -10.98
N LEU A 94 -3.38 -22.38 -11.70
CA LEU A 94 -3.69 -22.22 -13.13
C LEU A 94 -2.86 -23.17 -14.00
N GLU A 95 -1.59 -23.37 -13.68
CA GLU A 95 -0.71 -24.36 -14.31
C GLU A 95 -1.31 -25.77 -14.22
N ILE A 96 -1.65 -26.23 -13.00
CA ILE A 96 -2.27 -27.54 -12.77
C ILE A 96 -3.58 -27.70 -13.54
N ARG A 97 -4.43 -26.65 -13.58
CA ARG A 97 -5.71 -26.70 -14.29
C ARG A 97 -5.59 -26.70 -15.80
N ARG A 98 -4.53 -26.09 -16.35
CA ARG A 98 -4.31 -25.98 -17.79
C ARG A 98 -3.54 -27.19 -18.36
N GLY A 99 -3.05 -28.09 -17.51
CA GLY A 99 -2.47 -29.36 -17.93
C GLY A 99 -1.25 -29.21 -18.83
N VAL A 100 -0.44 -28.18 -18.58
CA VAL A 100 0.93 -28.07 -19.11
C VAL A 100 1.88 -28.68 -18.11
#